data_AF-A0A2L0BXJ8-F1
#
_entry.id   AF-A0A2L0BXJ8-F1
#
_cell.length_a   1.000
_cell.length_b   1.000
_cell.length_c   1.000
_cell.angle_alpha   90.00
_cell.angle_beta   90.00
_cell.angle_gamma   90.00
#
_symmetry.space_group_name_H-M   'P 1'
#
loop_
_entity.id
_entity.type
_entity.pdbx_description
1 polymer ?
#
loop_
_entity_poly.entity_id
_entity_poly.type
_entity_poly.pdbx_seq_one_letter_code
_entity_poly.pdbx_strand_id
1 'polypeptide(L)'
;LSLKTFFFPLILSIMAWFWNRVHILDRTPVLLEYLLISLGATLAFLNLPIEYLTLYFEMPYMLLLSDIRQGIFYAMLLSFWLIFAGEHMLINDKGDKSTLRAYWKHLSAIVIGCTSLLIFDLCERGTQLRNPFYSIWVTPIGTNLALSFIILAGISASIYFIFLCYMVWNVFKNISIKRTVLPNMSSARRLHYEGIIYRFNFLMLTTLLCAAITIISFILSQVYEGQHKWDDNMDHIEFSSALF
;
A
#
# COMPACT_ATOMS: atom_id res chain seq x y z
N LEU A 1 11.05 10.05 -14.82
CA LEU A 1 12.43 9.70 -14.37
C LEU A 1 13.01 10.73 -13.40
N SER A 2 12.95 12.02 -13.74
CA SER A 2 13.37 13.13 -12.87
C SER A 2 12.71 13.10 -11.49
N LEU A 3 11.39 12.88 -11.42
CA LEU A 3 10.65 12.75 -10.17
C LEU A 3 11.22 11.64 -9.26
N LYS A 4 11.40 10.42 -9.78
CA LYS A 4 12.02 9.30 -9.05
C LYS A 4 13.39 9.66 -8.48
N THR A 5 14.22 10.34 -9.29
CA THR A 5 15.58 10.77 -8.92
C THR A 5 15.58 11.82 -7.81
N PHE A 6 14.59 12.70 -7.80
CA PHE A 6 14.43 13.72 -6.76
C PHE A 6 13.90 13.11 -5.45
N PHE A 7 12.86 12.27 -5.54
CA PHE A 7 12.21 11.70 -4.37
C PHE A 7 13.03 10.60 -3.69
N PHE A 8 13.82 9.82 -4.43
CA PHE A 8 14.64 8.75 -3.87
C PHE A 8 15.59 9.20 -2.73
N PRO A 9 16.51 10.17 -2.95
CA PRO A 9 17.40 10.64 -1.88
C PRO A 9 16.64 11.37 -0.77
N LEU A 10 15.53 12.03 -1.08
CA LEU A 10 14.67 12.68 -0.09
C LEU A 10 14.06 11.64 0.87
N ILE A 11 13.50 10.55 0.33
CA ILE A 11 12.93 9.45 1.12
C ILE A 11 14.01 8.83 2.01
N LEU A 12 15.20 8.53 1.45
CA LEU A 12 16.30 7.98 2.23
C LEU A 12 16.74 8.91 3.37
N SER A 13 16.80 10.21 3.11
CA SER A 13 17.15 11.22 4.12
C SER A 13 16.13 11.26 5.26
N ILE A 14 14.84 11.26 4.94
CA ILE A 14 13.76 11.24 5.92
C ILE A 14 13.77 9.93 6.73
N MET A 15 14.00 8.79 6.08
CA MET A 15 14.11 7.50 6.76
C MET A 15 15.29 7.45 7.72
N ALA A 16 16.48 7.88 7.29
CA ALA A 16 17.67 7.93 8.12
C ALA A 16 17.47 8.86 9.33
N TRP A 17 16.85 10.03 9.10
CA TRP A 17 16.47 10.94 10.16
C TRP A 17 15.47 10.31 11.15
N PHE A 18 14.41 9.69 10.65
CA PHE A 18 13.40 9.03 11.48
C PHE A 18 14.00 7.91 12.33
N TRP A 19 14.85 7.07 11.73
CA TRP A 19 15.49 5.96 12.43
C TRP A 19 16.47 6.43 13.51
N ASN A 20 17.26 7.46 13.21
CA ASN A 20 18.13 8.09 14.21
C ASN A 20 17.31 8.66 15.38
N ARG A 21 16.19 9.32 15.09
CA ARG A 21 15.29 9.85 16.13
C ARG A 21 14.69 8.74 17.00
N VAL A 22 14.35 7.59 16.43
CA VAL A 22 13.84 6.44 17.20
C VAL A 22 14.91 5.88 18.14
N HIS A 23 16.16 5.78 17.67
CA HIS A 23 17.28 5.25 18.48
C HIS A 23 17.77 6.16 19.60
N ILE A 24 17.47 7.47 19.53
CA ILE A 24 17.79 8.42 20.61
C ILE A 24 16.89 8.18 21.85
N LEU A 25 15.74 7.52 21.70
CA LEU A 25 14.87 7.22 22.83
C LEU A 25 15.36 5.96 23.57
N ASP A 26 15.38 5.99 24.91
CA ASP A 26 15.73 4.88 25.81
C ASP A 26 14.66 3.76 25.86
N ARG A 27 14.08 3.39 24.71
CA ARG A 27 13.08 2.32 24.60
C ARG A 27 13.31 1.49 23.35
N THR A 28 12.86 0.23 23.38
CA THR A 28 12.82 -0.59 22.17
C THR A 28 11.80 -0.03 21.17
N PRO A 29 12.11 0.00 19.86
CA PRO A 29 11.18 0.49 18.85
C PRO A 29 9.87 -0.29 18.85
N VAL A 30 8.77 0.41 18.59
CA VAL A 30 7.42 -0.18 18.56
C VAL A 30 7.17 -0.85 17.20
N LEU A 31 6.28 -1.84 17.14
CA LEU A 31 5.90 -2.50 15.89
C LEU A 31 5.53 -1.52 14.76
N LEU A 32 4.79 -0.46 15.08
CA LEU A 32 4.44 0.59 14.10
C LEU A 32 5.66 1.33 13.55
N GLU A 33 6.70 1.55 14.35
CA GLU A 33 7.93 2.23 13.90
C GLU A 33 8.70 1.32 12.92
N TYR A 34 8.77 0.02 13.20
CA TYR A 34 9.34 -0.97 12.26
C TYR A 34 8.54 -1.04 10.95
N LEU A 35 7.22 -1.01 11.02
CA LEU A 35 6.37 -1.02 9.83
C LEU A 35 6.51 0.25 8.99
N LEU A 36 6.65 1.42 9.63
CA LEU A 36 6.91 2.68 8.92
C LEU A 36 8.27 2.66 8.21
N ILE A 37 9.30 2.12 8.84
CA ILE A 37 10.60 1.91 8.19
C ILE A 37 10.48 0.94 7.01
N SER A 38 9.77 -0.18 7.20
CA SER A 38 9.58 -1.16 6.12
C SER A 38 8.79 -0.58 4.95
N LEU A 39 7.76 0.23 5.21
CA LEU A 39 6.98 0.92 4.17
C LEU A 39 7.82 2.00 3.46
N GLY A 40 8.64 2.74 4.21
CA GLY A 40 9.61 3.67 3.64
C GLY A 40 10.62 2.97 2.75
N ALA A 41 11.10 1.79 3.17
CA ALA A 41 12.07 1.00 2.41
C ALA A 41 11.47 0.50 1.08
N THR A 42 10.22 0.03 1.08
CA THR A 42 9.56 -0.38 -0.17
C THR A 42 9.23 0.80 -1.07
N LEU A 43 8.89 1.97 -0.50
CA LEU A 43 8.72 3.20 -1.28
C LEU A 43 10.04 3.72 -1.87
N ALA A 44 11.15 3.62 -1.13
CA ALA A 44 12.48 3.92 -1.64
C ALA A 44 12.87 2.92 -2.76
N PHE A 45 12.57 1.64 -2.57
CA PHE A 45 12.79 0.61 -3.58
C PHE A 45 11.96 0.87 -4.84
N LEU A 46 10.73 1.38 -4.73
CA LEU A 46 9.88 1.78 -5.86
C LEU A 46 10.39 3.04 -6.59
N ASN A 47 11.03 3.97 -5.88
CA ASN A 47 11.57 5.21 -6.46
C ASN A 47 13.03 5.10 -6.92
N LEU A 48 13.69 3.96 -6.66
CA LEU A 48 15.06 3.74 -7.08
C LEU A 48 15.19 3.86 -8.61
N PRO A 49 16.01 4.77 -9.15
CA PRO A 49 15.98 5.09 -10.57
C PRO A 49 16.81 4.09 -11.42
N ILE A 50 16.51 2.79 -11.31
CA ILE A 50 17.14 1.70 -12.11
C ILE A 50 16.91 1.93 -13.60
N GLU A 51 15.82 2.58 -13.96
CA GLU A 51 15.42 2.88 -15.34
C GLU A 51 16.50 3.68 -16.10
N TYR A 52 17.41 4.42 -15.45
CA TYR A 52 18.54 5.04 -16.16
C TYR A 52 19.48 4.02 -16.80
N LEU A 53 19.58 2.83 -16.23
CA LEU A 53 20.46 1.78 -16.77
C LEU A 53 19.97 1.30 -18.14
N THR A 54 18.69 1.48 -18.47
CA THR A 54 18.15 1.08 -19.78
C THR A 54 18.66 1.97 -20.92
N LEU A 55 19.21 3.15 -20.62
CA LEU A 55 19.89 4.00 -21.61
C LEU A 55 21.21 3.40 -22.11
N TYR A 56 21.85 2.58 -21.27
CA TYR A 56 23.17 2.01 -21.55
C TYR A 56 23.10 0.51 -21.84
N PHE A 57 22.11 -0.20 -21.30
CA PHE A 57 21.94 -1.64 -21.43
C PHE A 57 20.52 -1.98 -21.86
N GLU A 58 20.38 -2.92 -22.80
CA GLU A 58 19.08 -3.47 -23.14
C GLU A 58 18.57 -4.37 -21.99
N MET A 59 17.54 -3.89 -21.28
CA MET A 59 16.94 -4.61 -20.14
C MET A 59 15.48 -4.98 -20.44
N PRO A 60 15.20 -6.08 -21.16
CA PRO A 60 13.84 -6.47 -21.52
C PRO A 60 12.95 -6.81 -20.30
N TYR A 61 13.55 -7.13 -19.15
CA TYR A 61 12.85 -7.44 -17.90
C TYR A 61 12.38 -6.22 -17.10
N MET A 62 12.58 -5.00 -17.61
CA MET A 62 12.30 -3.78 -16.84
C MET A 62 10.81 -3.61 -16.47
N LEU A 63 9.91 -4.02 -17.37
CA LEU A 63 8.46 -4.02 -17.12
C LEU A 63 8.11 -4.93 -15.93
N LEU A 64 8.52 -6.20 -16.00
CA LEU A 64 8.31 -7.18 -14.93
C LEU A 64 8.91 -6.71 -13.60
N LEU A 65 10.12 -6.15 -13.62
CA LEU A 65 10.76 -5.61 -12.42
C LEU A 65 9.96 -4.45 -11.82
N SER A 66 9.41 -3.56 -12.65
CA SER A 66 8.55 -2.46 -12.21
C SER A 66 7.28 -2.97 -11.54
N ASP A 67 6.62 -3.98 -12.11
CA ASP A 67 5.41 -4.58 -11.52
C ASP A 67 5.71 -5.24 -10.18
N ILE A 68 6.80 -6.00 -10.08
CA ILE A 68 7.24 -6.63 -8.83
C ILE A 68 7.49 -5.56 -7.75
N ARG A 69 8.15 -4.45 -8.10
CA ARG A 69 8.41 -3.33 -7.17
C ARG A 69 7.11 -2.71 -6.67
N GLN A 70 6.16 -2.47 -7.57
CA GLN A 70 4.83 -1.93 -7.22
C GLN A 70 4.04 -2.92 -6.35
N GLY A 71 4.04 -4.20 -6.71
CA GLY A 71 3.38 -5.27 -5.95
C GLY A 71 3.92 -5.39 -4.52
N ILE A 72 5.24 -5.32 -4.33
CA ILE A 72 5.88 -5.32 -3.01
C ILE A 72 5.45 -4.09 -2.19
N PHE A 73 5.40 -2.91 -2.81
CA PHE A 73 4.94 -1.69 -2.16
C PHE A 73 3.48 -1.81 -1.72
N TYR A 74 2.58 -2.25 -2.59
CA TYR A 74 1.17 -2.43 -2.26
C TYR A 74 0.95 -3.49 -1.18
N ALA A 75 1.66 -4.62 -1.23
CA ALA A 75 1.61 -5.65 -0.19
C ALA A 75 1.99 -5.08 1.19
N MET A 76 3.05 -4.26 1.26
CA MET A 76 3.46 -3.61 2.49
C MET A 76 2.49 -2.53 2.96
N LEU A 77 1.92 -1.74 2.04
CA LEU A 77 0.93 -0.72 2.35
C LEU A 77 -0.34 -1.34 2.94
N LEU A 78 -0.87 -2.41 2.33
CA LEU A 78 -2.04 -3.13 2.83
C LEU A 78 -1.74 -3.78 4.19
N SER A 79 -0.56 -4.36 4.34
CA SER A 79 -0.12 -4.93 5.63
C SER A 79 -0.02 -3.86 6.72
N PHE A 80 0.53 -2.69 6.39
CA PHE A 80 0.61 -1.55 7.30
C PHE A 80 -0.77 -1.12 7.79
N TRP A 81 -1.75 -0.95 6.89
CA TRP A 81 -3.11 -0.53 7.26
C TRP A 81 -3.80 -1.51 8.19
N LEU A 82 -3.65 -2.81 7.91
CA LEU A 82 -4.24 -3.84 8.74
C LEU A 82 -3.63 -3.86 10.14
N ILE A 83 -2.30 -3.84 10.24
CA ILE A 83 -1.63 -3.84 11.54
C ILE A 83 -1.89 -2.53 12.28
N PHE A 84 -1.91 -1.39 11.59
CA PHE A 84 -2.23 -0.08 12.17
C PHE A 84 -3.62 -0.06 12.80
N ALA A 85 -4.65 -0.49 12.06
CA ALA A 85 -6.00 -0.60 12.60
C ALA A 85 -6.08 -1.62 13.77
N GLY A 86 -5.32 -2.71 13.67
CA GLY A 86 -5.24 -3.74 14.71
C GLY A 86 -4.62 -3.26 16.02
N GLU A 87 -3.49 -2.56 15.96
CA GLU A 87 -2.79 -2.02 17.13
C GLU A 87 -3.68 -1.02 17.88
N HIS A 88 -4.37 -0.15 17.14
CA HIS A 88 -5.29 0.83 17.72
C HIS A 88 -6.56 0.20 18.33
N MET A 89 -6.90 -1.05 17.95
CA MET A 89 -7.95 -1.83 18.60
C MET A 89 -7.45 -2.47 19.91
N LEU A 90 -6.21 -3.02 19.91
CA LEU A 90 -5.63 -3.77 21.05
C LEU A 90 -5.20 -2.89 22.24
N ILE A 91 -4.93 -1.59 22.03
CA ILE A 91 -4.68 -0.61 23.10
C ILE A 91 -5.81 -0.59 24.15
N ASN A 92 -6.98 -1.15 23.85
CA ASN A 92 -8.13 -1.15 24.73
C ASN A 92 -8.31 -2.39 25.61
N ASP A 93 -7.76 -3.57 25.29
CA ASP A 93 -8.16 -4.80 25.99
C ASP A 93 -7.03 -5.62 26.63
N LYS A 94 -5.76 -5.58 26.18
CA LYS A 94 -4.68 -6.38 26.80
C LYS A 94 -3.32 -5.69 26.72
N GLY A 95 -2.61 -5.61 27.84
CA GLY A 95 -1.23 -5.12 27.95
C GLY A 95 -0.16 -6.09 27.42
N ASP A 96 -0.52 -7.01 26.54
CA ASP A 96 0.43 -7.95 25.94
C ASP A 96 1.13 -7.31 24.74
N LYS A 97 2.44 -7.54 24.65
CA LYS A 97 3.28 -7.05 23.54
C LYS A 97 2.73 -7.60 22.22
N SER A 98 2.31 -6.70 21.34
CA SER A 98 1.83 -7.04 20.00
C SER A 98 2.94 -7.72 19.20
N THR A 99 2.75 -9.01 18.93
CA THR A 99 3.65 -9.78 18.09
C THR A 99 3.02 -9.94 16.72
N LEU A 100 3.81 -9.81 15.64
CA LEU A 100 3.35 -10.04 14.25
C LEU A 100 2.56 -11.35 14.07
N ARG A 101 2.87 -12.37 14.89
CA ARG A 101 2.20 -13.66 14.92
C ARG A 101 0.69 -13.57 15.21
N ALA A 102 0.24 -12.56 15.96
CA ALA A 102 -1.17 -12.33 16.24
C ALA A 102 -1.96 -11.96 14.97
N TYR A 103 -1.31 -11.29 14.01
CA TYR A 103 -1.91 -10.82 12.76
C TYR A 103 -1.73 -11.79 11.59
N TRP A 104 -1.04 -12.92 11.78
CA TRP A 104 -0.65 -13.83 10.70
C TRP A 104 -1.82 -14.35 9.86
N LYS A 105 -2.97 -14.63 10.49
CA LYS A 105 -4.18 -15.10 9.79
C LYS A 105 -4.79 -14.05 8.85
N HIS A 106 -4.57 -12.78 9.15
CA HIS A 106 -5.06 -11.66 8.35
C HIS A 106 -4.04 -11.27 7.27
N LEU A 107 -2.76 -11.30 7.62
CA LEU A 107 -1.66 -11.11 6.67
C LEU A 107 -1.61 -12.21 5.61
N SER A 108 -2.00 -13.45 5.94
CA SER A 108 -2.01 -14.54 4.97
C SER A 108 -2.93 -14.27 3.77
N ALA A 109 -4.05 -13.56 3.95
CA ALA A 109 -4.92 -13.19 2.84
C ALA A 109 -4.21 -12.26 1.84
N ILE A 110 -3.45 -11.28 2.35
CA ILE A 110 -2.65 -10.35 1.52
C ILE A 110 -1.54 -11.14 0.80
N VAL A 111 -0.81 -11.99 1.53
CA VAL A 111 0.28 -12.79 0.97
C VAL A 111 -0.22 -13.71 -0.14
N ILE A 112 -1.36 -14.40 0.06
CA ILE A 112 -1.95 -15.26 -0.95
C ILE A 112 -2.33 -14.46 -2.20
N GLY A 113 -3.00 -13.32 -2.03
CA GLY A 113 -3.40 -12.45 -3.15
C GLY A 113 -2.23 -11.89 -3.94
N CYS A 114 -1.22 -11.35 -3.25
CA CYS A 114 -0.02 -10.82 -3.88
C CYS A 114 0.79 -11.93 -4.55
N THR A 115 0.88 -13.11 -3.95
CA THR A 115 1.58 -14.26 -4.55
C THR A 115 0.84 -14.76 -5.80
N SER A 116 -0.50 -14.80 -5.80
CA SER A 116 -1.26 -15.17 -6.99
C SER A 116 -1.08 -14.20 -8.15
N LEU A 117 -1.06 -12.88 -7.88
CA LEU A 117 -0.78 -11.87 -8.90
C LEU A 117 0.67 -11.94 -9.39
N LEU A 118 1.62 -12.17 -8.48
CA LEU A 118 3.03 -12.35 -8.86
C LEU A 118 3.23 -13.55 -9.78
N ILE A 119 2.58 -14.69 -9.49
CA ILE A 119 2.66 -15.87 -10.35
C ILE A 119 2.02 -15.57 -11.71
N PHE A 120 0.89 -14.86 -11.74
CA PHE A 120 0.27 -14.42 -12.99
C PHE A 120 1.22 -13.54 -13.82
N ASP A 121 1.83 -12.52 -13.23
CA ASP A 121 2.78 -11.63 -13.90
C ASP A 121 4.02 -12.38 -14.41
N LEU A 122 4.53 -13.34 -13.63
CA LEU A 122 5.65 -14.20 -14.04
C LEU A 122 5.27 -15.12 -15.22
N CYS A 123 4.05 -15.64 -15.23
CA CYS A 123 3.55 -16.47 -16.32
C CYS A 123 3.30 -15.67 -17.60
N GLU A 124 2.79 -14.43 -17.50
CA GLU A 124 2.50 -13.58 -18.65
C GLU A 124 3.74 -12.79 -19.11
N ARG A 125 4.23 -11.86 -18.27
CA ARG A 125 5.35 -10.96 -18.62
C ARG A 125 6.71 -11.66 -18.53
N GLY A 126 6.87 -12.66 -17.66
CA GLY A 126 8.12 -13.41 -17.55
C GLY A 126 8.40 -14.29 -18.77
N THR A 127 7.38 -14.89 -19.37
CA THR A 127 7.53 -15.69 -20.60
C THR A 127 7.68 -14.80 -21.84
N GLN A 128 7.10 -13.60 -21.83
CA GLN A 128 7.28 -12.57 -22.87
C GLN A 128 8.75 -12.16 -23.06
N LEU A 129 9.60 -12.33 -22.03
CA LEU A 129 11.05 -12.09 -22.15
C LEU A 129 11.74 -13.02 -23.16
N ARG A 130 11.21 -14.24 -23.34
CA ARG A 130 11.74 -15.19 -24.31
C ARG A 130 10.98 -15.15 -25.62
N ASN A 131 9.67 -14.89 -25.57
CA ASN A 131 8.83 -14.78 -26.75
C ASN A 131 7.89 -13.56 -26.62
N PRO A 132 8.21 -12.43 -27.26
CA PRO A 132 7.40 -11.21 -27.18
C PRO A 132 5.96 -11.38 -27.67
N PHE A 133 5.69 -12.39 -28.50
CA PHE A 133 4.36 -12.69 -29.03
C PHE A 133 3.58 -13.69 -28.15
N TYR A 134 4.16 -14.13 -27.04
CA TYR A 134 3.47 -14.99 -26.10
C TYR A 134 2.34 -14.23 -25.41
N SER A 135 1.18 -14.87 -25.35
CA SER A 135 0.05 -14.44 -24.56
C SER A 135 -0.60 -15.65 -23.90
N ILE A 136 -0.73 -15.60 -22.57
CA ILE A 136 -1.34 -16.67 -21.79
C ILE A 136 -2.79 -16.94 -22.21
N TRP A 137 -3.44 -15.92 -22.76
CA TRP A 137 -4.84 -15.89 -23.19
C TRP A 137 -5.13 -16.66 -24.48
N VAL A 138 -4.09 -17.07 -25.23
CA VAL A 138 -4.25 -17.77 -26.51
C VAL A 138 -4.56 -19.26 -26.31
N THR A 139 -4.04 -19.86 -25.23
CA THR A 139 -4.23 -21.29 -24.96
C THR A 139 -5.36 -21.50 -23.94
N PRO A 140 -6.24 -22.50 -24.12
CA PRO A 140 -7.36 -22.72 -23.20
C PRO A 140 -6.88 -23.07 -21.78
N ILE A 141 -5.78 -23.80 -21.67
CA ILE A 141 -5.16 -24.15 -20.38
C ILE A 141 -4.58 -22.91 -19.71
N GLY A 142 -3.86 -22.07 -20.47
CA GLY A 142 -3.28 -20.82 -19.98
C GLY A 142 -4.36 -19.85 -19.50
N THR A 143 -5.42 -19.64 -20.29
CA THR A 143 -6.55 -18.76 -19.93
C THR A 143 -7.23 -19.20 -18.64
N ASN A 144 -7.51 -20.50 -18.47
CA ASN A 144 -8.15 -21.01 -17.25
C ASN A 144 -7.25 -20.80 -16.01
N LEU A 145 -5.94 -20.97 -16.17
CA LEU A 145 -4.96 -20.77 -15.10
C LEU A 145 -4.78 -19.28 -14.76
N ALA A 146 -4.70 -18.40 -15.77
CA ALA A 146 -4.69 -16.95 -15.60
C ALA A 146 -5.94 -16.45 -14.84
N LEU A 147 -7.13 -16.85 -15.30
CA LEU A 147 -8.39 -16.50 -14.66
C LEU A 147 -8.44 -17.01 -13.22
N SER A 148 -7.93 -18.22 -12.94
CA SER A 148 -7.89 -18.77 -11.58
C SER A 148 -7.06 -17.90 -10.63
N PHE A 149 -5.89 -17.42 -11.06
CA PHE A 149 -5.06 -16.53 -10.24
C PHE A 149 -5.70 -15.15 -10.03
N ILE A 150 -6.31 -14.57 -11.06
CA ILE A 150 -7.00 -13.29 -10.96
C ILE A 150 -8.22 -13.40 -10.02
N ILE A 151 -9.01 -14.47 -10.15
CA ILE A 151 -10.18 -14.73 -9.28
C ILE A 151 -9.71 -14.93 -7.83
N LEU A 152 -8.66 -15.72 -7.60
CA LEU A 152 -8.09 -15.93 -6.27
C LEU A 152 -7.62 -14.62 -5.63
N ALA A 153 -6.93 -13.78 -6.41
CA ALA A 153 -6.52 -12.45 -5.97
C ALA A 153 -7.73 -11.57 -5.64
N GLY A 154 -8.76 -11.56 -6.48
CA GLY A 154 -9.98 -10.79 -6.26
C GLY A 154 -10.76 -11.22 -5.01
N ILE A 155 -10.86 -12.52 -4.75
CA ILE A 155 -11.46 -13.05 -3.51
C ILE A 155 -10.65 -12.62 -2.30
N SER A 156 -9.31 -12.74 -2.36
CA SER A 156 -8.44 -12.35 -1.25
C SER A 156 -8.53 -10.84 -0.94
N ALA A 157 -8.59 -10.00 -1.97
CA ALA A 157 -8.76 -8.56 -1.84
C ALA A 157 -10.12 -8.20 -1.25
N SER A 158 -11.19 -8.88 -1.68
CA SER A 158 -12.54 -8.72 -1.11
C SER A 158 -12.60 -9.06 0.38
N ILE A 159 -12.02 -10.20 0.77
CA ILE A 159 -11.95 -10.63 2.18
C ILE A 159 -11.14 -9.62 3.00
N TYR A 160 -10.00 -9.17 2.48
CA TYR A 160 -9.18 -8.13 3.12
C TYR A 160 -9.97 -6.84 3.32
N PHE A 161 -10.69 -6.37 2.29
CA PHE A 161 -11.45 -5.12 2.36
C PHE A 161 -12.58 -5.18 3.40
N ILE A 162 -13.37 -6.25 3.40
CA ILE A 162 -14.43 -6.46 4.40
C ILE A 162 -13.83 -6.47 5.82
N PHE A 163 -12.70 -7.16 6.00
CA PHE A 163 -12.03 -7.23 7.28
C PHE A 163 -11.47 -5.87 7.74
N LEU A 164 -10.86 -5.10 6.84
CA LEU A 164 -10.36 -3.77 7.13
C LEU A 164 -11.51 -2.83 7.55
N CYS A 165 -12.63 -2.84 6.80
CA CYS A 165 -13.82 -2.07 7.15
C CYS A 165 -14.37 -2.44 8.52
N TYR A 166 -14.44 -3.73 8.84
CA TYR A 166 -14.86 -4.22 10.15
C TYR A 166 -13.93 -3.72 11.27
N MET A 167 -12.61 -3.80 11.09
CA MET A 167 -11.64 -3.32 12.08
C MET A 167 -11.74 -1.81 12.28
N VAL A 168 -11.83 -1.03 11.19
CA VAL A 168 -11.97 0.42 11.25
C VAL A 168 -13.27 0.80 11.99
N TRP A 169 -14.38 0.13 11.68
CA TRP A 169 -15.65 0.31 12.38
C TRP A 169 -15.53 0.05 13.88
N ASN A 170 -14.90 -1.06 14.27
CA ASN A 170 -14.66 -1.39 15.66
C ASN A 170 -13.79 -0.35 16.36
N VAL A 171 -12.74 0.15 15.72
CA VAL A 171 -11.88 1.20 16.29
C VAL A 171 -12.70 2.47 16.52
N PHE A 172 -13.52 2.90 15.56
CA PHE A 172 -14.39 4.07 15.75
C PHE A 172 -15.42 3.86 16.87
N LYS A 173 -16.04 2.67 16.95
CA LYS A 173 -16.96 2.33 18.05
C LYS A 173 -16.26 2.40 19.41
N ASN A 174 -15.07 1.83 19.51
CA ASN A 174 -14.29 1.81 20.74
C ASN A 174 -13.83 3.22 21.15
N ILE A 175 -13.41 4.05 20.20
CA ILE A 175 -13.07 5.46 20.44
C ILE A 175 -14.30 6.22 20.96
N SER A 176 -15.47 5.99 20.35
CA SER A 176 -16.72 6.63 20.78
C SER A 176 -17.06 6.29 22.23
N ILE A 177 -16.98 5.00 22.60
CA ILE A 177 -17.22 4.55 23.98
C ILE A 177 -16.17 5.12 24.94
N LYS A 178 -14.88 5.15 24.58
CA LYS A 178 -13.86 5.72 25.48
C LYS A 178 -13.98 7.24 25.63
N ARG A 179 -14.51 7.93 24.63
CA ARG A 179 -14.77 9.38 24.69
C ARG A 179 -15.77 9.76 25.77
N THR A 180 -16.73 8.89 26.09
CA THR A 180 -17.69 9.15 27.17
C THR A 180 -17.11 8.95 28.57
N VAL A 181 -16.05 8.15 28.71
CA VAL A 181 -15.38 7.84 30.00
C VAL A 181 -14.16 8.73 30.26
N LEU A 182 -13.61 9.36 29.23
CA LEU A 182 -12.49 10.32 29.28
C LEU A 182 -12.62 11.43 30.35
N PRO A 183 -13.78 12.07 30.60
CA PRO A 183 -13.88 13.11 31.63
C PRO A 183 -13.69 12.59 33.07
N ASN A 184 -13.83 11.28 33.30
CA ASN A 184 -13.68 10.66 34.62
C ASN A 184 -12.24 10.20 34.91
N MET A 185 -11.28 10.46 34.02
CA MET A 185 -9.88 10.05 34.16
C MET A 185 -8.98 11.20 34.65
N SER A 186 -7.86 10.83 35.30
CA SER A 186 -6.78 11.77 35.65
C SER A 186 -6.28 12.54 34.41
N SER A 187 -5.96 13.82 34.57
CA SER A 187 -5.54 14.75 33.48
C SER A 187 -4.40 14.19 32.61
N ALA A 188 -3.36 13.62 33.20
CA ALA A 188 -2.23 13.04 32.47
C ALA A 188 -2.62 11.85 31.58
N ARG A 189 -3.50 10.96 32.07
CA ARG A 189 -4.00 9.81 31.32
C ARG A 189 -4.95 10.24 30.20
N ARG A 190 -5.79 11.25 30.48
CA ARG A 190 -6.69 11.85 29.49
C ARG A 190 -5.91 12.41 28.30
N LEU A 191 -4.89 13.22 28.55
CA LEU A 191 -4.07 13.83 27.49
C LEU A 191 -3.36 12.77 26.62
N HIS A 192 -2.86 11.70 27.24
CA HIS A 192 -2.24 10.60 26.51
C HIS A 192 -3.23 9.90 25.54
N TYR A 193 -4.44 9.56 26.01
CA TYR A 193 -5.45 8.93 25.18
C TYR A 193 -6.02 9.87 24.10
N GLU A 194 -6.26 11.15 24.44
CA GLU A 194 -6.66 12.16 23.45
C GLU A 194 -5.61 12.30 22.33
N GLY A 195 -4.32 12.26 22.69
CA GLY A 195 -3.22 12.25 21.71
C GLY A 195 -3.22 11.03 20.79
N ILE A 196 -3.48 9.82 21.33
CA ILE A 196 -3.58 8.59 20.52
C ILE A 196 -4.77 8.67 19.56
N ILE A 197 -5.95 9.10 20.05
CA ILE A 197 -7.17 9.23 19.25
C ILE A 197 -6.98 10.26 18.14
N TYR A 198 -6.35 11.40 18.45
CA TYR A 198 -6.08 12.45 17.47
C TYR A 198 -5.17 11.94 16.35
N ARG A 199 -4.04 11.29 16.69
CA ARG A 199 -3.10 10.74 15.70
C ARG A 199 -3.77 9.71 14.79
N PHE A 200 -4.59 8.83 15.36
CA PHE A 200 -5.35 7.85 14.60
C PHE A 200 -6.31 8.52 13.62
N ASN A 201 -7.16 9.45 14.10
CA ASN A 201 -8.13 10.15 13.27
C ASN A 201 -7.48 10.97 12.17
N PHE A 202 -6.37 11.66 12.48
CA PHE A 202 -5.60 12.42 11.50
C PHE A 202 -5.10 11.51 10.38
N LEU A 203 -4.41 10.41 10.72
CA LEU A 203 -3.87 9.49 9.73
C LEU A 203 -4.97 8.82 8.89
N MET A 204 -6.07 8.41 9.53
CA MET A 204 -7.22 7.80 8.85
C MET A 204 -7.88 8.77 7.86
N LEU A 205 -8.11 10.01 8.27
CA LEU A 205 -8.72 11.04 7.41
C LEU A 205 -7.83 11.37 6.22
N THR A 206 -6.54 11.61 6.44
CA THR A 206 -5.57 11.85 5.36
C THR A 206 -5.56 10.70 4.36
N THR A 207 -5.67 9.46 4.84
CA THR A 207 -5.65 8.27 3.98
C THR A 207 -6.93 8.13 3.17
N LEU A 208 -8.09 8.32 3.79
CA LEU A 208 -9.36 8.30 3.07
C LEU A 208 -9.41 9.40 2.00
N LEU A 209 -8.90 10.59 2.31
CA LEU A 209 -8.75 11.66 1.32
C LEU A 209 -7.81 11.26 0.18
N CYS A 210 -6.63 10.72 0.50
CA CYS A 210 -5.67 10.26 -0.50
C CYS A 210 -6.28 9.17 -1.41
N ALA A 211 -6.94 8.17 -0.83
CA ALA A 211 -7.60 7.10 -1.56
C ALA A 211 -8.76 7.63 -2.44
N ALA A 212 -9.58 8.54 -1.90
CA ALA A 212 -10.68 9.15 -2.64
C ALA A 212 -10.16 9.96 -3.84
N ILE A 213 -9.14 10.80 -3.64
CA ILE A 213 -8.49 11.55 -4.71
C ILE A 213 -7.93 10.60 -5.77
N THR A 214 -7.24 9.53 -5.36
CA THR A 214 -6.69 8.52 -6.29
C THR A 214 -7.78 7.89 -7.15
N ILE A 215 -8.90 7.47 -6.55
CA ILE A 215 -10.02 6.84 -7.27
C ILE A 215 -10.71 7.85 -8.20
N ILE A 216 -10.97 9.07 -7.73
CA ILE A 216 -11.60 10.12 -8.53
C ILE A 216 -10.72 10.47 -9.73
N SER A 217 -9.42 10.71 -9.50
CA SER A 217 -8.46 10.99 -10.58
C SER A 217 -8.38 9.84 -11.57
N PHE A 218 -8.35 8.59 -11.09
CA PHE A 218 -8.35 7.41 -11.97
C PHE A 218 -9.60 7.34 -12.84
N ILE A 219 -10.79 7.51 -12.27
CA ILE A 219 -12.06 7.51 -13.02
C ILE A 219 -12.06 8.64 -14.07
N LEU A 220 -11.62 9.84 -13.69
CA LEU A 220 -11.54 10.97 -14.62
C LEU A 220 -10.57 10.69 -15.78
N SER A 221 -9.41 10.09 -15.51
CA SER A 221 -8.45 9.70 -16.55
C SER A 221 -9.05 8.69 -17.53
N GLN A 222 -9.76 7.68 -17.04
CA GLN A 222 -10.40 6.66 -17.89
C GLN A 222 -11.52 7.25 -18.74
N VAL A 223 -12.31 8.18 -18.19
CA VAL A 223 -13.37 8.87 -18.95
C VAL A 223 -12.77 9.80 -20.00
N TYR A 224 -11.73 10.55 -19.65
CA TYR A 224 -11.07 11.48 -20.56
C TYR A 224 -10.38 10.76 -21.72
N GLU A 225 -9.64 9.67 -21.48
CA GLU A 225 -9.05 8.84 -22.55
C GLU A 225 -10.12 8.26 -23.49
N GLY A 226 -11.32 7.96 -22.95
CA GLY A 226 -12.47 7.54 -23.73
C GLY A 226 -13.03 8.65 -24.64
N GLN A 227 -13.06 9.90 -24.17
CA GLN A 227 -13.56 11.07 -24.94
C GLN A 227 -12.54 11.60 -25.94
N HIS A 228 -11.25 11.58 -25.63
CA HIS A 228 -10.18 12.07 -26.51
C HIS A 228 -10.09 11.27 -27.82
N LYS A 229 -10.51 9.98 -27.83
CA LYS A 229 -10.63 9.20 -29.07
C LYS A 229 -11.67 9.73 -30.08
N TRP A 230 -12.51 10.69 -29.69
CA TRP A 230 -13.60 11.21 -30.53
C TRP A 230 -13.50 12.70 -30.88
N ASP A 231 -12.57 13.45 -30.27
CA ASP A 231 -12.42 14.89 -30.53
C ASP A 231 -10.93 15.26 -30.67
N ASP A 232 -10.49 15.48 -31.90
CA ASP A 232 -9.09 15.76 -32.27
C ASP A 232 -8.62 17.19 -31.89
N ASN A 233 -9.46 18.01 -31.23
CA ASN A 233 -9.23 19.46 -31.08
C ASN A 233 -9.32 20.03 -29.66
N MET A 234 -9.18 19.24 -28.60
CA MET A 234 -9.15 19.78 -27.22
C MET A 234 -7.72 19.98 -26.68
N ASP A 235 -7.54 21.12 -25.99
CA ASP A 235 -6.28 21.70 -25.51
C ASP A 235 -5.31 20.75 -24.77
N HIS A 236 -4.02 21.08 -24.92
CA HIS A 236 -2.78 20.38 -24.56
C HIS A 236 -2.53 19.94 -23.10
N ILE A 237 -3.56 19.74 -22.27
CA ILE A 237 -3.37 19.27 -20.89
C ILE A 237 -3.48 17.74 -20.83
N GLU A 238 -2.33 17.08 -20.75
CA GLU A 238 -2.25 15.62 -20.58
C GLU A 238 -2.64 15.21 -19.15
N PHE A 239 -3.94 15.00 -18.91
CA PHE A 239 -4.45 14.52 -17.63
C PHE A 239 -3.92 13.14 -17.24
N SER A 240 -3.59 12.29 -18.22
CA SER A 240 -3.05 10.95 -17.98
C SER A 240 -1.66 11.03 -17.34
N SER A 241 -0.75 11.87 -17.84
CA SER A 241 0.59 12.03 -17.26
C SER A 241 0.59 12.79 -15.93
N ALA A 242 -0.40 13.65 -15.68
CA ALA A 242 -0.56 14.33 -14.38
C ALA A 242 -0.97 13.39 -13.23
N LEU A 243 -1.52 12.21 -13.55
CA LEU A 243 -1.93 11.22 -12.56
C LEU A 243 -0.77 10.33 -12.08
N PHE A 244 0.16 9.99 -12.97
CA PHE A 244 1.25 9.02 -12.75
C PHE A 244 2.56 9.64 -12.22
#